data_AF-T0REJ8-F1
#
_entry.id   AF-T0REJ8-F1
#
_cell.length_a   1.000
_cell.length_b   1.000
_cell.length_c   1.000
_cell.angle_alpha   90.00
_cell.angle_beta   90.00
_cell.angle_gamma   90.00
#
_symmetry.space_group_name_H-M   'P 1'
#
loop_
_entity.id
_entity.type
_entity.pdbx_description
1 polymer ?
#
loop_
_entity_poly.entity_id
_entity_poly.type
_entity_poly.pdbx_seq_one_letter_code
_entity_poly.pdbx_strand_id
1 'polypeptide(L)'
;MKKLILGMLLASTVSANTIEEASSLYLNRGADAQNAVKAADIYKNLADQASSELEKAALKIKEAEALYYAGTSVSGSTDYQESFLVRGYEAANFAVQRTSGLEKANALYWYSANLAKYGEPRAIEMATTRWPNELKPALLAGLSLDKTVHNYGFSRIIGKAMIKLPFSSSSDGFDHLEEAYESTLKKVNIGSKEIEISGQVNNVLFYMWGIMKQKKKGAKYCNVIKAASALYKGGDEAYAAYDSSMIPETKRELTAFFKGGSKDDKKVLKYFKKICK
;
A
#
# COMPACT_ATOMS: atom_id res chain seq x y z
N MET A 1 -22.06 -33.53 56.74
CA MET A 1 -22.11 -32.37 55.82
C MET A 1 -21.05 -32.54 54.74
N LYS A 2 -21.44 -33.02 53.54
CA LYS A 2 -20.55 -33.14 52.37
C LYS A 2 -20.66 -31.84 51.55
N LYS A 3 -19.59 -31.07 51.47
CA LYS A 3 -19.50 -29.90 50.58
C LYS A 3 -19.16 -30.39 49.17
N LEU A 4 -20.11 -30.24 48.24
CA LEU A 4 -19.89 -30.41 46.81
C LEU A 4 -19.18 -29.16 46.30
N ILE A 5 -17.93 -29.27 45.86
CA ILE A 5 -17.23 -28.21 45.12
C ILE A 5 -17.60 -28.38 43.66
N LEU A 6 -18.53 -27.54 43.19
CA LEU A 6 -18.93 -27.46 41.79
C LEU A 6 -17.85 -26.67 41.04
N GLY A 7 -16.91 -27.38 40.42
CA GLY A 7 -15.90 -26.79 39.54
C GLY A 7 -16.55 -26.34 38.24
N MET A 8 -16.75 -25.03 38.09
CA MET A 8 -17.14 -24.40 36.83
C MET A 8 -15.92 -24.42 35.90
N LEU A 9 -15.87 -25.40 34.99
CA LEU A 9 -14.97 -25.39 33.84
C LEU A 9 -15.44 -24.27 32.90
N LEU A 10 -14.78 -23.11 32.98
CA LEU A 10 -14.86 -22.08 31.95
C LEU A 10 -14.23 -22.66 30.68
N ALA A 11 -15.06 -23.16 29.77
CA ALA A 11 -14.64 -23.44 28.41
C ALA A 11 -14.28 -22.10 27.75
N SER A 12 -12.99 -21.76 27.77
CA SER A 12 -12.47 -20.73 26.89
C SER A 12 -12.74 -21.21 25.46
N THR A 13 -13.61 -20.49 24.75
CA THR A 13 -13.80 -20.69 23.32
C THR A 13 -12.46 -20.39 22.64
N VAL A 14 -11.67 -21.43 22.39
CA VAL A 14 -10.57 -21.36 21.45
C VAL A 14 -11.23 -21.13 20.09
N SER A 15 -11.42 -19.87 19.71
CA SER A 15 -11.77 -19.57 18.32
C SER A 15 -10.65 -20.13 17.47
N ALA A 16 -10.98 -21.12 16.64
CA ALA A 16 -10.06 -21.61 15.65
C ALA A 16 -9.75 -20.46 14.69
N ASN A 17 -8.46 -20.19 14.48
CA ASN A 17 -8.01 -19.26 13.44
C ASN A 17 -8.64 -19.68 12.10
N THR A 18 -9.35 -18.78 11.42
CA THR A 18 -9.96 -19.03 10.10
C THR A 18 -9.60 -17.95 9.10
N ILE A 19 -9.66 -18.29 7.80
CA ILE A 19 -9.45 -17.32 6.71
C ILE A 19 -10.53 -16.23 6.76
N GLU A 20 -11.76 -16.60 7.10
CA GLU A 20 -12.91 -15.71 7.21
C GLU A 20 -12.72 -14.68 8.33
N GLU A 21 -12.21 -15.11 9.49
CA GLU A 21 -11.90 -14.21 10.60
C GLU A 21 -10.77 -13.23 10.22
N ALA A 22 -9.67 -13.72 9.65
CA ALA A 22 -8.58 -12.88 9.18
C ALA A 22 -9.05 -11.86 8.12
N SER A 23 -9.89 -12.31 7.18
CA SER A 23 -10.45 -11.46 6.13
C SER A 23 -11.37 -10.39 6.71
N SER A 24 -12.25 -10.75 7.65
CA SER A 24 -13.14 -9.81 8.34
C SER A 24 -12.36 -8.75 9.12
N LEU A 25 -11.32 -9.15 9.85
CA LEU A 25 -10.43 -8.22 10.54
C LEU A 25 -9.74 -7.28 9.55
N TYR A 26 -9.19 -7.82 8.45
CA TYR A 26 -8.52 -6.99 7.45
C TYR A 26 -9.48 -6.03 6.73
N LEU A 27 -10.72 -6.43 6.45
CA LEU A 27 -11.74 -5.52 5.92
C LEU A 27 -12.04 -4.37 6.90
N ASN A 28 -11.96 -4.62 8.21
CA ASN A 28 -12.19 -3.64 9.27
C ASN A 28 -10.90 -2.91 9.75
N ARG A 29 -9.79 -2.99 8.99
CA ARG A 29 -8.51 -2.35 9.33
C ARG A 29 -8.55 -0.82 9.42
N GLY A 30 -9.54 -0.19 8.79
CA GLY A 30 -9.74 1.27 8.85
C GLY A 30 -10.35 1.77 10.15
N ALA A 31 -11.09 0.90 10.86
CA ALA A 31 -11.67 1.24 12.15
C ALA A 31 -10.61 1.17 13.27
N ASP A 32 -9.72 0.18 13.19
CA ASP A 32 -8.58 0.03 14.07
C ASP A 32 -7.42 -0.62 13.30
N ALA A 33 -6.27 0.06 13.24
CA ALA A 33 -5.09 -0.45 12.57
C ALA A 33 -4.56 -1.76 13.19
N GLN A 34 -4.87 -2.03 14.46
CA GLN A 34 -4.56 -3.31 15.11
C GLN A 34 -5.33 -4.48 14.51
N ASN A 35 -6.45 -4.26 13.82
CA ASN A 35 -7.14 -5.35 13.11
C ASN A 35 -6.27 -5.92 11.98
N ALA A 36 -5.44 -5.10 11.32
CA ALA A 36 -4.47 -5.61 10.34
C ALA A 36 -3.37 -6.46 10.99
N VAL A 37 -2.93 -6.10 12.20
CA VAL A 37 -1.96 -6.91 12.96
C VAL A 37 -2.55 -8.27 13.31
N LYS A 38 -3.77 -8.28 13.86
CA LYS A 38 -4.49 -9.52 14.19
C LYS A 38 -4.72 -10.39 12.95
N ALA A 39 -5.15 -9.79 11.84
CA ALA A 39 -5.31 -10.51 10.58
C ALA A 39 -3.99 -11.14 10.10
N ALA A 40 -2.88 -10.40 10.15
CA ALA A 40 -1.55 -10.91 9.79
C ALA A 40 -1.14 -12.11 10.66
N ASP A 41 -1.36 -12.03 11.97
CA ASP A 41 -1.02 -13.10 12.90
C ASP A 41 -1.88 -14.36 12.66
N ILE A 42 -3.17 -14.19 12.33
CA ILE A 42 -4.03 -15.32 11.93
C ILE A 42 -3.55 -15.94 10.62
N TYR A 43 -3.25 -15.14 9.58
CA TYR A 43 -2.70 -15.65 8.31
C TYR A 43 -1.39 -16.40 8.51
N LYS A 44 -0.51 -15.89 9.37
CA LYS A 44 0.74 -16.57 9.74
C LYS A 44 0.45 -17.94 10.36
N ASN A 45 -0.43 -18.00 11.36
CA ASN A 45 -0.76 -19.25 12.05
C ASN A 45 -1.39 -20.28 11.09
N LEU A 46 -2.26 -19.82 10.19
CA LEU A 46 -2.82 -20.67 9.13
C LEU A 46 -1.74 -21.17 8.17
N ALA A 47 -0.78 -20.32 7.78
CA ALA A 47 0.33 -20.71 6.92
C ALA A 47 1.22 -21.78 7.59
N ASP A 48 1.43 -21.70 8.90
CA ASP A 48 2.19 -22.68 9.66
C ASP A 48 1.46 -24.05 9.75
N GLN A 49 0.13 -24.05 9.61
CA GLN A 49 -0.72 -25.24 9.61
C GLN A 49 -1.00 -25.80 8.21
N ALA A 50 -0.77 -25.00 7.16
CA ALA A 50 -1.04 -25.37 5.78
C ALA A 50 -0.19 -26.58 5.35
N SER A 51 -0.84 -27.56 4.73
CA SER A 51 -0.20 -28.81 4.30
C SER A 51 0.54 -28.67 2.96
N SER A 52 0.16 -27.69 2.13
CA SER A 52 0.82 -27.46 0.85
C SER A 52 1.64 -26.17 0.86
N GLU A 53 2.79 -26.19 0.17
CA GLU A 53 3.65 -25.00 0.05
C GLU A 53 2.97 -23.88 -0.75
N LEU A 54 2.06 -24.21 -1.67
CA LEU A 54 1.28 -23.21 -2.43
C LEU A 54 0.24 -22.51 -1.55
N GLU A 55 -0.49 -23.26 -0.74
CA GLU A 55 -1.44 -22.68 0.24
C GLU A 55 -0.71 -21.82 1.26
N LYS A 56 0.41 -22.32 1.79
CA LYS A 56 1.29 -21.55 2.68
C LYS A 56 1.76 -20.26 2.02
N ALA A 57 2.20 -20.30 0.75
CA ALA A 57 2.62 -19.11 0.03
C ALA A 57 1.47 -18.11 -0.18
N ALA A 58 0.26 -18.57 -0.51
CA ALA A 58 -0.91 -17.71 -0.65
C ALA A 58 -1.27 -16.99 0.66
N LEU A 59 -1.22 -17.71 1.80
CA LEU A 59 -1.43 -17.13 3.13
C LEU A 59 -0.32 -16.14 3.51
N LYS A 60 0.93 -16.42 3.14
CA LYS A 60 2.06 -15.50 3.35
C LYS A 60 1.95 -14.19 2.54
N ILE A 61 1.35 -14.23 1.35
CA ILE A 61 1.02 -13.00 0.61
C ILE A 61 0.00 -12.16 1.39
N LYS A 62 -1.03 -12.79 1.96
CA LYS A 62 -2.03 -12.12 2.80
C LYS A 62 -1.47 -11.57 4.11
N GLU A 63 -0.55 -12.31 4.74
CA GLU A 63 0.23 -11.82 5.88
C GLU A 63 1.01 -10.54 5.49
N ALA A 64 1.71 -10.55 4.36
CA ALA A 64 2.51 -9.41 3.91
C ALA A 64 1.69 -8.16 3.58
N GLU A 65 0.51 -8.33 2.97
CA GLU A 65 -0.46 -7.27 2.68
C GLU A 65 -0.98 -6.63 3.98
N ALA A 66 -1.35 -7.46 4.96
CA ALA A 66 -1.82 -7.01 6.27
C ALA A 66 -0.73 -6.26 7.05
N LEU A 67 0.50 -6.78 7.03
CA LEU A 67 1.65 -6.14 7.67
C LEU A 67 2.05 -4.82 7.03
N TYR A 68 1.91 -4.69 5.70
CA TYR A 68 2.13 -3.41 5.02
C TYR A 68 1.17 -2.33 5.55
N TYR A 69 -0.12 -2.67 5.68
CA TYR A 69 -1.09 -1.75 6.24
C TYR A 69 -0.75 -1.41 7.70
N ALA A 70 -0.41 -2.41 8.52
CA ALA A 70 -0.04 -2.19 9.91
C ALA A 70 1.15 -1.23 10.01
N GLY A 71 2.26 -1.50 9.32
CA GLY A 71 3.46 -0.67 9.32
C GLY A 71 3.27 0.75 8.77
N THR A 72 2.17 1.02 8.06
CA THR A 72 1.83 2.35 7.53
C THR A 72 0.75 3.09 8.32
N SER A 73 0.06 2.40 9.25
CA SER A 73 -1.18 2.91 9.86
C SER A 73 -1.21 2.87 11.38
N VAL A 74 -0.48 1.94 12.00
CA VAL A 74 -0.43 1.86 13.46
C VAL A 74 0.31 3.06 14.03
N SER A 75 -0.22 3.63 15.12
CA SER A 75 0.51 4.59 15.92
C SER A 75 1.62 3.89 16.70
N GLY A 76 2.80 4.48 16.78
CA GLY A 76 3.90 3.93 17.57
C GLY A 76 5.22 4.58 17.22
N SER A 77 6.30 4.03 17.78
CA SER A 77 7.65 4.40 17.37
C SER A 77 7.92 3.96 15.94
N THR A 78 8.89 4.62 15.30
CA THR A 78 9.43 4.22 14.01
C THR A 78 9.85 2.74 14.01
N ASP A 79 10.56 2.29 15.05
CA ASP A 79 10.99 0.89 15.18
C ASP A 79 9.80 -0.10 15.23
N TYR A 80 8.72 0.28 15.91
CA TYR A 80 7.52 -0.55 16.00
C TYR A 80 6.86 -0.70 14.61
N GLN A 81 6.71 0.40 13.87
CA GLN A 81 6.18 0.38 12.50
C GLN A 81 7.07 -0.44 11.56
N GLU A 82 8.39 -0.30 11.70
CA GLU A 82 9.37 -1.00 10.87
C GLU A 82 9.40 -2.50 11.12
N SER A 83 9.15 -2.93 12.36
CA SER A 83 9.05 -4.36 12.68
C SER A 83 7.97 -5.07 11.84
N PHE A 84 6.86 -4.40 11.55
CA PHE A 84 5.82 -4.94 10.66
C PHE A 84 6.28 -4.99 9.20
N LEU A 85 6.94 -3.94 8.72
CA LEU A 85 7.44 -3.89 7.35
C LEU A 85 8.52 -4.94 7.08
N VAL A 86 9.36 -5.21 8.09
CA VAL A 86 10.37 -6.29 8.03
C VAL A 86 9.69 -7.65 7.91
N ARG A 87 8.80 -7.98 8.84
CA ARG A 87 8.00 -9.22 8.78
C ARG A 87 7.25 -9.33 7.44
N GLY A 88 6.74 -8.21 6.94
CA GLY A 88 5.96 -8.15 5.71
C GLY A 88 6.79 -8.51 4.47
N TYR A 89 7.98 -7.93 4.30
CA TYR A 89 8.82 -8.32 3.17
C TYR A 89 9.37 -9.75 3.32
N GLU A 90 9.61 -10.24 4.54
CA GLU A 90 10.05 -11.63 4.77
C GLU A 90 8.97 -12.65 4.38
N ALA A 91 7.72 -12.39 4.79
CA ALA A 91 6.57 -13.21 4.41
C ALA A 91 6.36 -13.21 2.88
N ALA A 92 6.46 -12.04 2.23
CA ALA A 92 6.37 -11.95 0.78
C ALA A 92 7.53 -12.69 0.09
N ASN A 93 8.76 -12.56 0.57
CA ASN A 93 9.93 -13.26 0.01
C ASN A 93 9.77 -14.78 0.09
N PHE A 94 9.20 -15.31 1.18
CA PHE A 94 8.85 -16.72 1.29
C PHE A 94 7.96 -17.16 0.12
N ALA A 95 6.93 -16.38 -0.19
CA ALA A 95 6.00 -16.66 -1.28
C ALA A 95 6.65 -16.51 -2.67
N VAL A 96 7.52 -15.53 -2.87
CA VAL A 96 8.26 -15.32 -4.15
C VAL A 96 9.04 -16.58 -4.57
N GLN A 97 9.61 -17.30 -3.60
CA GLN A 97 10.39 -18.52 -3.84
C GLN A 97 9.54 -19.75 -4.22
N ARG A 98 8.22 -19.70 -4.01
CA ARG A 98 7.32 -20.85 -4.07
C ARG A 98 6.15 -20.68 -5.05
N THR A 99 6.05 -19.52 -5.66
CA THR A 99 4.98 -19.16 -6.60
C THR A 99 5.54 -18.92 -7.99
N SER A 100 4.68 -18.91 -8.99
CA SER A 100 4.97 -18.55 -10.38
C SER A 100 3.88 -17.62 -10.91
N GLY A 101 4.03 -17.13 -12.14
CA GLY A 101 2.98 -16.34 -12.82
C GLY A 101 2.50 -15.13 -12.01
N LEU A 102 1.18 -14.97 -11.96
CA LEU A 102 0.50 -13.86 -11.30
C LEU A 102 0.72 -13.85 -9.79
N GLU A 103 0.69 -15.01 -9.14
CA GLU A 103 0.91 -15.14 -7.71
C GLU A 103 2.33 -14.67 -7.33
N LYS A 104 3.33 -14.99 -8.15
CA LYS A 104 4.70 -14.50 -7.95
C LYS A 104 4.80 -13.00 -8.16
N ALA A 105 4.11 -12.45 -9.16
CA ALA A 105 4.04 -11.01 -9.36
C ALA A 105 3.41 -10.32 -8.14
N ASN A 106 2.33 -10.86 -7.59
CA ASN A 106 1.69 -10.35 -6.39
C ASN A 106 2.64 -10.41 -5.16
N ALA A 107 3.34 -11.53 -4.95
CA ALA A 107 4.33 -11.66 -3.90
C ALA A 107 5.49 -10.65 -4.04
N LEU A 108 6.01 -10.46 -5.26
CA LEU A 108 7.05 -9.48 -5.56
C LEU A 108 6.58 -8.04 -5.27
N TYR A 109 5.31 -7.72 -5.57
CA TYR A 109 4.76 -6.41 -5.23
C TYR A 109 4.78 -6.16 -3.73
N TRP A 110 4.26 -7.08 -2.92
CA TRP A 110 4.22 -6.89 -1.47
C TRP A 110 5.61 -6.92 -0.84
N TYR A 111 6.54 -7.72 -1.39
CA TYR A 111 7.96 -7.67 -1.03
C TYR A 111 8.52 -6.26 -1.25
N SER A 112 8.36 -5.73 -2.47
CA SER A 112 8.88 -4.41 -2.83
C SER A 112 8.18 -3.27 -2.09
N ALA A 113 6.87 -3.33 -1.85
CA ALA A 113 6.12 -2.29 -1.16
C ALA A 113 6.55 -2.18 0.31
N ASN A 114 6.63 -3.30 1.02
CA ASN A 114 7.12 -3.35 2.40
C ASN A 114 8.56 -2.85 2.49
N LEU A 115 9.45 -3.34 1.62
CA LEU A 115 10.85 -2.95 1.57
C LEU A 115 11.03 -1.44 1.28
N ALA A 116 10.32 -0.91 0.28
CA ALA A 116 10.39 0.51 -0.06
C ALA A 116 9.92 1.40 1.11
N LYS A 117 8.86 0.99 1.82
CA LYS A 117 8.34 1.75 2.96
C LYS A 117 9.30 1.71 4.15
N TYR A 118 9.90 0.55 4.45
CA TYR A 118 10.97 0.42 5.46
C TYR A 118 12.16 1.33 5.15
N GLY A 119 12.49 1.49 3.86
CA GLY A 119 13.58 2.33 3.39
C GLY A 119 13.29 3.84 3.42
N GLU A 120 12.03 4.29 3.54
CA GLU A 120 11.70 5.73 3.55
C GLU A 120 12.41 6.52 4.66
N PRO A 121 12.40 6.09 5.95
CA PRO A 121 13.18 6.71 7.01
C PRO A 121 14.70 6.48 6.86
N ARG A 122 15.12 5.39 6.20
CA ARG A 122 16.52 4.98 6.00
C ARG A 122 17.09 5.37 4.65
N ALA A 123 16.73 6.54 4.12
CA ALA A 123 16.95 6.89 2.72
C ALA A 123 18.39 6.65 2.21
N ILE A 124 19.44 6.87 3.03
CA ILE A 124 20.84 6.64 2.64
C ILE A 124 21.14 5.13 2.51
N GLU A 125 20.82 4.34 3.54
CA GLU A 125 21.02 2.88 3.52
C GLU A 125 20.22 2.26 2.36
N MET A 126 18.96 2.66 2.21
CA MET A 126 18.11 2.22 1.10
C MET A 126 18.76 2.54 -0.26
N ALA A 127 19.30 3.74 -0.41
CA ALA A 127 19.93 4.16 -1.65
C ALA A 127 21.21 3.37 -1.99
N THR A 128 22.04 3.06 -0.99
CA THR A 128 23.37 2.49 -1.21
C THR A 128 23.41 0.96 -1.16
N THR A 129 22.58 0.31 -0.35
CA THR A 129 22.72 -1.15 -0.10
C THR A 129 21.62 -1.96 -0.76
N ARG A 130 20.34 -1.57 -0.61
CA ARG A 130 19.21 -2.43 -1.01
C ARG A 130 18.54 -2.02 -2.32
N TRP A 131 18.62 -0.76 -2.76
CA TRP A 131 18.03 -0.34 -4.04
C TRP A 131 18.58 -1.12 -5.23
N PRO A 132 19.92 -1.13 -5.49
CA PRO A 132 20.46 -1.80 -6.67
C PRO A 132 20.34 -3.32 -6.61
N ASN A 133 20.39 -3.91 -5.41
CA ASN A 133 20.58 -5.36 -5.24
C ASN A 133 19.29 -6.11 -4.87
N GLU A 134 18.31 -5.45 -4.26
CA GLU A 134 17.08 -6.09 -3.77
C GLU A 134 15.84 -5.47 -4.40
N LEU A 135 15.62 -4.18 -4.18
CA LEU A 135 14.35 -3.54 -4.51
C LEU A 135 14.17 -3.35 -6.02
N LYS A 136 15.16 -2.79 -6.74
CA LYS A 136 15.05 -2.59 -8.20
C LYS A 136 14.91 -3.93 -8.95
N PRO A 137 15.74 -4.96 -8.70
CA PRO A 137 15.57 -6.25 -9.35
C PRO A 137 14.20 -6.89 -9.10
N ALA A 138 13.68 -6.84 -7.87
CA ALA A 138 12.37 -7.39 -7.55
C ALA A 138 11.23 -6.66 -8.28
N LEU A 139 11.29 -5.32 -8.35
CA LEU A 139 10.30 -4.52 -9.08
C LEU A 139 10.30 -4.84 -10.58
N LEU A 140 11.49 -4.97 -11.20
CA LEU A 140 11.63 -5.30 -12.62
C LEU A 140 11.16 -6.74 -12.92
N ALA A 141 11.47 -7.69 -12.03
CA ALA A 141 10.98 -9.06 -12.15
C ALA A 141 9.46 -9.15 -11.99
N GLY A 142 8.86 -8.32 -11.14
CA GLY A 142 7.41 -8.24 -10.99
C GLY A 142 6.73 -7.66 -12.24
N LEU A 143 7.28 -6.57 -12.79
CA LEU A 143 6.81 -5.95 -14.03
C LEU A 143 6.81 -6.90 -15.22
N SER A 144 7.85 -7.73 -15.34
CA SER A 144 7.95 -8.67 -16.46
C SER A 144 6.96 -9.83 -16.38
N LEU A 145 6.45 -10.13 -15.18
CA LEU A 145 5.41 -11.13 -14.96
C LEU A 145 4.02 -10.54 -15.19
N ASP A 146 3.70 -9.44 -14.51
CA ASP A 146 2.43 -8.73 -14.69
C ASP A 146 2.53 -7.28 -14.22
N LYS A 147 2.48 -6.35 -15.18
CA LYS A 147 2.49 -4.90 -14.92
C LYS A 147 1.23 -4.38 -14.23
N THR A 148 0.13 -5.11 -14.28
CA THR A 148 -1.18 -4.71 -13.73
C THR A 148 -1.30 -5.02 -12.24
N VAL A 149 -0.33 -5.71 -11.63
CA VAL A 149 -0.34 -6.00 -10.19
C VAL A 149 -0.50 -4.71 -9.36
N HIS A 150 -1.57 -4.72 -8.56
CA HIS A 150 -2.17 -3.61 -7.81
C HIS A 150 -2.29 -2.30 -8.62
N ASN A 151 -2.65 -2.48 -9.89
CA ASN A 151 -2.84 -1.53 -10.99
C ASN A 151 -1.63 -0.62 -11.25
N TYR A 152 -0.55 -1.19 -11.79
CA TYR A 152 0.71 -0.49 -12.05
C TYR A 152 1.46 -0.08 -10.77
N GLY A 153 1.30 -0.87 -9.70
CA GLY A 153 1.97 -0.68 -8.43
C GLY A 153 3.50 -0.69 -8.56
N PHE A 154 4.04 -1.55 -9.42
CA PHE A 154 5.47 -1.60 -9.70
C PHE A 154 6.00 -0.33 -10.36
N SER A 155 5.37 0.14 -11.45
CA SER A 155 5.76 1.39 -12.14
C SER A 155 5.71 2.57 -11.17
N ARG A 156 4.68 2.63 -10.31
CA ARG A 156 4.58 3.66 -9.28
C ARG A 156 5.77 3.65 -8.30
N ILE A 157 6.16 2.48 -7.78
CA ILE A 157 7.26 2.38 -6.82
C ILE A 157 8.60 2.73 -7.50
N ILE A 158 8.83 2.21 -8.72
CA ILE A 158 10.02 2.50 -9.52
C ILE A 158 10.13 4.01 -9.76
N GLY A 159 9.05 4.62 -10.25
CA GLY A 159 9.04 6.04 -10.60
C GLY A 159 9.36 6.95 -9.42
N LYS A 160 8.75 6.70 -8.24
CA LYS A 160 9.05 7.46 -7.02
C LYS A 160 10.50 7.26 -6.57
N ALA A 161 11.00 6.03 -6.59
CA ALA A 161 12.38 5.73 -6.19
C ALA A 161 13.38 6.43 -7.12
N MET A 162 13.21 6.33 -8.44
CA MET A 162 14.12 6.93 -9.41
C MET A 162 14.20 8.46 -9.32
N ILE A 163 13.08 9.14 -9.02
CA ILE A 163 13.10 10.59 -8.82
C ILE A 163 13.76 10.97 -7.47
N LYS A 164 13.64 10.12 -6.43
CA LYS A 164 14.14 10.41 -5.08
C LYS A 164 15.64 10.09 -4.94
N LEU A 165 16.13 9.06 -5.61
CA LEU A 165 17.49 8.57 -5.49
C LEU A 165 18.46 9.37 -6.36
N PRO A 166 19.61 9.81 -5.83
CA PRO A 166 20.49 10.78 -6.50
C PRO A 166 21.22 10.24 -7.74
N PHE A 167 21.24 8.92 -7.95
CA PHE A 167 21.96 8.26 -9.04
C PHE A 167 21.03 7.69 -10.14
N SER A 168 19.74 8.01 -10.09
CA SER A 168 18.73 7.49 -11.04
C SER A 168 18.22 8.61 -11.96
N SER A 169 17.72 8.22 -13.14
CA SER A 169 17.11 9.17 -14.09
C SER A 169 15.77 9.68 -13.54
N SER A 170 15.73 10.97 -13.23
CA SER A 170 14.52 11.64 -12.75
C SER A 170 13.43 11.72 -13.83
N SER A 171 13.82 11.76 -15.12
CA SER A 171 12.88 11.79 -16.24
C SER A 171 12.20 10.44 -16.42
N ASP A 172 12.97 9.35 -16.53
CA ASP A 172 12.44 7.99 -16.65
C ASP A 172 11.55 7.65 -15.44
N GLY A 173 11.94 8.15 -14.25
CA GLY A 173 11.12 8.02 -13.06
C GLY A 173 9.77 8.73 -13.19
N PHE A 174 9.70 9.87 -13.87
CA PHE A 174 8.42 10.52 -14.16
C PHE A 174 7.59 9.75 -15.18
N ASP A 175 8.22 9.20 -16.22
CA ASP A 175 7.52 8.42 -17.25
C ASP A 175 6.84 7.19 -16.65
N HIS A 176 7.48 6.52 -15.69
CA HIS A 176 6.84 5.44 -14.91
C HIS A 176 5.66 5.90 -14.05
N LEU A 177 5.73 7.10 -13.46
CA LEU A 177 4.61 7.66 -12.70
C LEU A 177 3.45 8.07 -13.60
N GLU A 178 3.76 8.62 -14.78
CA GLU A 178 2.77 8.96 -15.80
C GLU A 178 2.09 7.69 -16.33
N GLU A 179 2.86 6.66 -16.68
CA GLU A 179 2.32 5.36 -17.10
C GLU A 179 1.36 4.78 -16.06
N ALA A 180 1.78 4.75 -14.78
CA ALA A 180 0.94 4.21 -13.71
C ALA A 180 -0.36 5.00 -13.53
N TYR A 181 -0.31 6.34 -13.66
CA TYR A 181 -1.48 7.20 -13.56
C TYR A 181 -2.41 7.06 -14.78
N GLU A 182 -1.88 7.26 -15.99
CA GLU A 182 -2.66 7.34 -17.23
C GLU A 182 -3.25 5.96 -17.61
N SER A 183 -2.51 4.86 -17.39
CA SER A 183 -2.99 3.51 -17.72
C SER A 183 -4.10 3.00 -16.81
N THR A 184 -4.40 3.72 -15.73
CA THR A 184 -5.39 3.31 -14.72
C THR A 184 -6.48 4.35 -14.53
N LEU A 185 -6.59 5.31 -15.44
CA LEU A 185 -7.68 6.29 -15.43
C LEU A 185 -9.03 5.59 -15.51
N LYS A 186 -9.95 6.05 -14.65
CA LYS A 186 -11.35 5.64 -14.65
C LYS A 186 -12.24 6.83 -14.35
N LYS A 187 -13.50 6.72 -14.78
CA LYS A 187 -14.55 7.67 -14.46
C LYS A 187 -15.16 7.33 -13.11
N VAL A 188 -15.35 8.35 -12.27
CA VAL A 188 -15.94 8.21 -10.92
C VAL A 188 -17.02 9.26 -10.76
N ASN A 189 -18.21 8.82 -10.38
CA ASN A 189 -19.34 9.69 -10.14
C ASN A 189 -19.37 10.10 -8.65
N ILE A 190 -19.29 11.40 -8.40
CA ILE A 190 -19.39 12.01 -7.06
C ILE A 190 -20.59 12.95 -7.07
N GLY A 191 -21.72 12.49 -6.54
CA GLY A 191 -23.00 13.18 -6.70
C GLY A 191 -23.36 13.33 -8.18
N SER A 192 -23.58 14.57 -8.63
CA SER A 192 -23.90 14.88 -10.04
C SER A 192 -22.68 15.16 -10.92
N LYS A 193 -21.45 14.97 -10.41
CA LYS A 193 -20.21 15.27 -11.13
C LYS A 193 -19.44 14.00 -11.48
N GLU A 194 -19.09 13.85 -12.74
CA GLU A 194 -18.13 12.84 -13.20
C GLU A 194 -16.71 13.43 -13.13
N ILE A 195 -15.79 12.71 -12.50
CA ILE A 195 -14.35 13.01 -12.54
C ILE A 195 -13.61 11.86 -13.21
N GLU A 196 -12.49 12.16 -13.86
CA GLU A 196 -11.55 11.17 -14.37
C GLU A 196 -10.30 11.16 -13.49
N ILE A 197 -9.95 10.00 -12.93
CA ILE A 197 -8.85 9.86 -11.99
C ILE A 197 -8.28 8.45 -12.03
N SER A 198 -6.98 8.32 -11.78
CA SER A 198 -6.31 7.02 -11.69
C SER A 198 -6.90 6.17 -10.57
N GLY A 199 -7.10 4.88 -10.81
CA GLY A 199 -7.83 3.96 -9.93
C GLY A 199 -7.16 3.57 -8.62
N GLN A 200 -5.95 4.07 -8.33
CA GLN A 200 -5.22 3.87 -7.07
C GLN A 200 -4.74 5.20 -6.49
N VAL A 201 -5.06 5.50 -5.22
CA VAL A 201 -4.78 6.82 -4.64
C VAL A 201 -3.29 7.16 -4.67
N ASN A 202 -2.44 6.15 -4.49
CA ASN A 202 -1.00 6.32 -4.54
C ASN A 202 -0.49 6.65 -5.95
N ASN A 203 -1.14 6.19 -7.03
CA ASN A 203 -0.80 6.61 -8.39
C ASN A 203 -1.04 8.12 -8.54
N VAL A 204 -2.18 8.61 -8.03
CA VAL A 204 -2.53 10.04 -8.04
C VAL A 204 -1.51 10.87 -7.26
N LEU A 205 -1.24 10.50 -6.00
CA LEU A 205 -0.35 11.27 -5.14
C LEU A 205 1.10 11.27 -5.63
N PHE A 206 1.60 10.13 -6.10
CA PHE A 206 2.98 10.05 -6.58
C PHE A 206 3.13 10.79 -7.90
N TYR A 207 2.15 10.69 -8.82
CA TYR A 207 2.16 11.47 -10.05
C TYR A 207 2.15 12.98 -9.78
N MET A 208 1.31 13.47 -8.85
CA MET A 208 1.35 14.88 -8.41
C MET A 208 2.70 15.31 -7.85
N TRP A 209 3.35 14.45 -7.07
CA TRP A 209 4.72 14.69 -6.59
C TRP A 209 5.73 14.72 -7.75
N GLY A 210 5.62 13.81 -8.72
CA GLY A 210 6.45 13.78 -9.93
C GLY A 210 6.29 15.04 -10.79
N ILE A 211 5.05 15.48 -11.02
CA ILE A 211 4.72 16.73 -11.73
C ILE A 211 5.45 17.91 -11.08
N MET A 212 5.39 18.03 -9.76
CA MET A 212 6.09 19.07 -9.01
C MET A 212 7.62 18.94 -9.17
N LYS A 213 8.19 17.75 -8.98
CA LYS A 213 9.64 17.52 -9.09
C LYS A 213 10.18 17.87 -10.46
N GLN A 214 9.47 17.47 -11.52
CA GLN A 214 9.80 17.78 -12.91
C GLN A 214 9.30 19.14 -13.38
N LYS A 215 8.66 19.93 -12.51
CA LYS A 215 8.09 21.25 -12.81
C LYS A 215 7.16 21.26 -14.03
N LYS A 216 6.40 20.18 -14.27
CA LYS A 216 5.47 20.04 -15.41
C LYS A 216 4.26 20.98 -15.23
N LYS A 217 3.83 21.62 -16.32
CA LYS A 217 2.73 22.61 -16.35
C LYS A 217 1.76 22.32 -17.49
N GLY A 218 0.50 22.73 -17.34
CA GLY A 218 -0.54 22.57 -18.35
C GLY A 218 -1.86 22.11 -17.74
N ALA A 219 -2.94 22.26 -18.53
CA ALA A 219 -4.30 21.94 -18.09
C ALA A 219 -4.44 20.48 -17.63
N LYS A 220 -3.79 19.53 -18.31
CA LYS A 220 -3.83 18.10 -17.95
C LYS A 220 -3.36 17.85 -16.51
N TYR A 221 -2.26 18.48 -16.09
CA TYR A 221 -1.73 18.33 -14.74
C TYR A 221 -2.63 19.00 -13.70
N CYS A 222 -3.24 20.14 -14.05
CA CYS A 222 -4.20 20.80 -13.17
C CYS A 222 -5.48 19.98 -12.95
N ASN A 223 -5.86 19.13 -13.89
CA ASN A 223 -7.00 18.23 -13.71
C ASN A 223 -6.72 17.16 -12.64
N VAL A 224 -5.46 16.72 -12.49
CA VAL A 224 -5.07 15.74 -11.45
C VAL A 224 -5.41 16.25 -10.05
N ILE A 225 -4.96 17.46 -9.68
CA ILE A 225 -5.22 18.03 -8.35
C ILE A 225 -6.70 18.40 -8.17
N LYS A 226 -7.40 18.81 -9.24
CA LYS A 226 -8.84 19.10 -9.20
C LYS A 226 -9.64 17.83 -8.91
N ALA A 227 -9.35 16.73 -9.61
CA ALA A 227 -9.98 15.44 -9.39
C ALA A 227 -9.70 14.89 -7.99
N ALA A 228 -8.43 14.94 -7.54
CA ALA A 228 -8.06 14.53 -6.18
C ALA A 228 -8.77 15.38 -5.11
N SER A 229 -8.92 16.69 -5.35
CA SER A 229 -9.63 17.59 -4.42
C SER A 229 -11.14 17.32 -4.39
N ALA A 230 -11.74 16.99 -5.53
CA ALA A 230 -13.14 16.58 -5.59
C ALA A 230 -13.38 15.29 -4.79
N LEU A 231 -12.49 14.30 -4.96
CA LEU A 231 -12.52 13.05 -4.19
C LEU A 231 -12.38 13.30 -2.68
N TYR A 232 -11.39 14.09 -2.27
CA TYR A 232 -11.19 14.43 -0.85
C TYR A 232 -12.39 15.16 -0.22
N LYS A 233 -12.99 16.11 -0.95
CA LYS A 233 -14.15 16.87 -0.45
C LYS A 233 -15.43 16.05 -0.40
N GLY A 234 -15.56 15.04 -1.26
CA GLY A 234 -16.72 14.15 -1.29
C GLY A 234 -16.74 13.13 -0.14
N GLY A 235 -15.62 12.92 0.56
CA GLY A 235 -15.57 12.08 1.76
C GLY A 235 -15.85 10.60 1.48
N ASP A 236 -16.42 9.91 2.47
CA ASP A 236 -16.55 8.44 2.46
C ASP A 236 -17.41 7.92 1.30
N GLU A 237 -18.46 8.65 0.89
CA GLU A 237 -19.26 8.30 -0.30
C GLU A 237 -18.41 8.33 -1.58
N ALA A 238 -17.61 9.38 -1.75
CA ALA A 238 -16.72 9.49 -2.90
C ALA A 238 -15.59 8.46 -2.87
N TYR A 239 -15.07 8.14 -1.68
CA TYR A 239 -14.07 7.07 -1.51
C TYR A 239 -14.66 5.70 -1.86
N ALA A 240 -15.89 5.42 -1.47
CA ALA A 240 -16.57 4.16 -1.83
C ALA A 240 -16.82 4.04 -3.33
N ALA A 241 -17.26 5.13 -3.98
CA ALA A 241 -17.43 5.18 -5.44
C ALA A 241 -16.09 5.07 -6.18
N TYR A 242 -15.01 5.55 -5.58
CA TYR A 242 -13.66 5.45 -6.11
C TYR A 242 -13.09 4.05 -5.97
N ASP A 243 -12.99 3.50 -4.76
CA ASP A 243 -12.52 2.14 -4.48
C ASP A 243 -13.03 1.70 -3.10
N SER A 244 -14.09 0.88 -3.10
CA SER A 244 -14.73 0.41 -1.87
C SER A 244 -13.85 -0.50 -1.02
N SER A 245 -12.82 -1.13 -1.59
CA SER A 245 -11.91 -2.01 -0.87
C SER A 245 -10.76 -1.27 -0.19
N MET A 246 -10.50 -0.03 -0.64
CA MET A 246 -9.37 0.81 -0.21
C MET A 246 -9.83 2.15 0.41
N ILE A 247 -11.05 2.20 0.95
CA ILE A 247 -11.57 3.39 1.64
C ILE A 247 -10.61 3.85 2.75
N PRO A 248 -10.10 2.96 3.64
CA PRO A 248 -9.21 3.38 4.73
C PRO A 248 -7.94 4.07 4.22
N GLU A 249 -7.27 3.47 3.24
CA GLU A 249 -6.05 4.01 2.63
C GLU A 249 -6.34 5.31 1.89
N THR A 250 -7.38 5.35 1.05
CA THR A 250 -7.75 6.55 0.29
C THR A 250 -8.04 7.72 1.21
N LYS A 251 -8.83 7.49 2.25
CA LYS A 251 -9.15 8.50 3.27
C LYS A 251 -7.89 8.99 3.98
N ARG A 252 -7.05 8.07 4.46
CA ARG A 252 -5.81 8.40 5.19
C ARG A 252 -4.86 9.22 4.32
N GLU A 253 -4.55 8.73 3.12
CA GLU A 253 -3.56 9.33 2.22
C GLU A 253 -4.01 10.71 1.72
N LEU A 254 -5.28 10.87 1.30
CA LEU A 254 -5.79 12.18 0.87
C LEU A 254 -5.89 13.16 2.04
N THR A 255 -6.30 12.70 3.23
CA THR A 255 -6.35 13.55 4.42
C THR A 255 -4.96 14.04 4.80
N ALA A 256 -3.96 13.14 4.83
CA ALA A 256 -2.58 13.51 5.09
C ALA A 256 -2.08 14.50 4.04
N PHE A 257 -2.29 14.22 2.75
CA PHE A 257 -1.86 15.09 1.66
C PHE A 257 -2.48 16.50 1.75
N PHE A 258 -3.82 16.61 1.78
CA PHE A 258 -4.50 17.91 1.76
C PHE A 258 -4.35 18.72 3.05
N LYS A 259 -4.04 18.07 4.19
CA LYS A 259 -3.65 18.75 5.43
C LYS A 259 -2.16 19.12 5.48
N GLY A 260 -1.37 18.74 4.46
CA GLY A 260 0.06 18.99 4.43
C GLY A 260 0.81 18.19 5.50
N GLY A 261 0.50 16.91 5.63
CA GLY A 261 1.06 15.98 6.63
C GLY A 261 2.58 15.86 6.58
N SER A 262 3.19 16.12 5.41
CA SER A 262 4.65 16.17 5.26
C SER A 262 5.16 17.48 4.63
N LYS A 263 6.48 17.70 4.70
CA LYS A 263 7.16 18.81 4.00
C LYS A 263 6.98 18.71 2.48
N ASP A 264 6.91 17.50 1.93
CA ASP A 264 6.75 17.29 0.50
C ASP A 264 5.31 17.58 0.05
N ASP A 265 4.30 17.17 0.83
CA ASP A 265 2.89 17.49 0.51
C ASP A 265 2.66 19.00 0.46
N LYS A 266 3.22 19.74 1.43
CA LYS A 266 3.17 21.21 1.45
C LYS A 266 3.79 21.83 0.19
N LYS A 267 4.89 21.26 -0.31
CA LYS A 267 5.54 21.72 -1.55
C LYS A 267 4.69 21.42 -2.78
N VAL A 268 4.09 20.23 -2.85
CA VAL A 268 3.21 19.83 -3.95
C VAL A 268 1.99 20.75 -4.01
N LEU A 269 1.29 20.94 -2.88
CA LEU A 269 0.14 21.84 -2.80
C LEU A 269 0.49 23.28 -3.19
N LYS A 270 1.62 23.81 -2.70
CA LYS A 270 2.10 25.15 -3.07
C LYS A 270 2.39 25.26 -4.57
N TYR A 271 2.96 24.21 -5.16
CA TYR A 271 3.25 24.15 -6.58
C TYR A 271 1.96 24.20 -7.42
N PHE A 272 0.98 23.34 -7.14
CA PHE A 272 -0.29 23.32 -7.86
C PHE A 272 -1.09 24.62 -7.70
N LYS A 273 -1.09 25.23 -6.50
CA LYS A 273 -1.69 26.56 -6.28
C LYS A 273 -1.07 27.64 -7.19
N LYS A 274 0.21 27.52 -7.52
CA LYS A 274 0.90 28.47 -8.39
C LYS A 274 0.55 28.26 -9.87
N ILE A 275 0.45 27.01 -10.33
CA ILE A 275 0.33 26.68 -11.76
C ILE A 275 -1.10 26.51 -12.27
N CYS A 276 -2.09 26.33 -11.38
CA CYS A 276 -3.49 26.06 -11.74
C CYS A 276 -4.44 27.21 -11.39
N LYS A 277 -3.94 28.45 -11.54
CA LYS A 277 -4.76 29.66 -11.41
C LYS A 277 -5.78 29.75 -12.55
#